data_AF-A0A5S4ENE8-F1
#
_entry.id   AF-A0A5S4ENE8-F1
#
_cell.length_a   1.000
_cell.length_b   1.000
_cell.length_c   1.000
_cell.angle_alpha   90.00
_cell.angle_beta   90.00
_cell.angle_gamma   90.00
#
_symmetry.space_group_name_H-M   'P 1'
#
loop_
_entity.id
_entity.type
_entity.pdbx_description
1 polymer ?
#
loop_
_entity_poly.entity_id
_entity_poly.type
_entity_poly.pdbx_seq_one_letter_code
_entity_poly.pdbx_strand_id
1 'polypeptide(L)'
;MSTTLERRTAKLEQAAYLGEDRLEVIVVRGMPIVGCEVIRASFGDQVVDRRADEAEDDFIERATAEALAATRQRPCLVFLLSEEVPQ
;
A
#
# COMPACT_ATOMS: atom_id res chain seq x y z
N MET A 1 -14.08 23.77 34.68
CA MET A 1 -13.06 23.54 33.64
C MET A 1 -12.88 24.82 32.84
N SER A 2 -11.67 25.08 32.32
CA SER A 2 -11.41 26.32 31.56
C SER A 2 -11.80 26.13 30.11
N THR A 3 -12.78 26.90 29.64
CA THR A 3 -13.31 26.85 28.26
C THR A 3 -12.22 27.11 27.20
N THR A 4 -11.17 27.83 27.58
CA THR A 4 -9.99 28.07 26.75
C THR A 4 -9.12 26.82 26.58
N LEU A 5 -8.98 26.00 27.63
CA LEU A 5 -8.26 24.74 27.54
C LEU A 5 -9.04 23.74 26.70
N GLU A 6 -10.35 23.62 26.91
CA GLU A 6 -11.23 22.74 26.13
C GLU A 6 -11.17 23.06 24.63
N ARG A 7 -11.22 24.34 24.25
CA ARG A 7 -11.06 24.77 22.85
C ARG A 7 -9.69 24.47 22.28
N ARG A 8 -8.63 24.59 23.08
CA ARG A 8 -7.26 24.26 22.64
C ARG A 8 -7.09 22.76 22.43
N THR A 9 -7.62 21.95 23.34
CA THR A 9 -7.57 20.48 23.22
C THR A 9 -8.38 20.01 22.01
N ALA A 10 -9.60 20.51 21.82
CA ALA A 10 -10.42 20.16 20.66
C ALA A 10 -9.74 20.52 19.32
N LYS A 11 -9.00 21.64 19.28
CA LYS A 11 -8.25 22.06 18.09
C LYS A 11 -7.01 21.19 17.85
N LEU A 12 -6.34 20.72 18.90
CA LEU A 12 -5.22 19.78 18.81
C LEU A 12 -5.69 18.38 18.39
N GLU A 13 -6.79 17.90 18.96
CA GLU A 13 -7.43 16.64 18.57
C GLU A 13 -7.89 16.71 17.12
N GLN A 14 -8.55 17.79 16.69
CA GLN A 14 -8.97 17.96 15.29
C GLN A 14 -7.78 18.04 14.33
N ALA A 15 -6.66 18.65 14.74
CA ALA A 15 -5.44 18.67 13.94
C ALA A 15 -4.77 17.29 13.86
N ALA A 16 -4.83 16.49 14.92
CA ALA A 16 -4.36 15.10 14.92
C ALA A 16 -5.26 14.18 14.08
N TYR A 17 -6.56 14.49 13.97
CA TYR A 17 -7.52 13.75 13.14
C TYR A 17 -7.57 14.18 11.67
N LEU A 18 -6.87 15.26 11.28
CA LEU A 18 -6.95 15.85 9.93
C LEU A 18 -6.06 15.18 8.87
N GLY A 19 -5.26 14.21 9.27
CA GLY A 19 -4.58 13.31 8.36
C GLY A 19 -4.69 11.95 8.97
N GLU A 20 -5.61 11.13 8.46
CA GLU A 20 -5.48 9.71 8.67
C GLU A 20 -4.04 9.37 8.28
N ASP A 21 -3.22 8.91 9.24
CA ASP A 21 -1.93 8.26 8.98
C ASP A 21 -2.21 6.93 8.26
N ARG A 22 -2.89 7.00 7.12
CA ARG A 22 -3.08 5.89 6.21
C ARG A 22 -1.76 5.71 5.51
N LEU A 23 -0.95 4.82 6.06
CA LEU A 23 0.16 4.25 5.32
C LEU A 23 -0.45 3.54 4.10
N GLU A 24 -0.36 4.20 2.95
CA GLU A 24 -0.65 3.59 1.66
C GLU A 24 0.48 2.58 1.39
N VAL A 25 0.14 1.30 1.46
CA VAL A 25 1.10 0.20 1.29
C VAL A 25 0.81 -0.50 -0.04
N ILE A 26 1.85 -0.65 -0.85
CA ILE A 26 1.84 -1.54 -2.00
C ILE A 26 2.34 -2.90 -1.52
N VAL A 27 1.47 -3.90 -1.53
CA VAL A 27 1.83 -5.28 -1.22
C VAL A 27 2.00 -6.04 -2.52
N VAL A 28 3.23 -6.50 -2.79
CA VAL A 28 3.54 -7.38 -3.91
C VAL A 28 3.63 -8.82 -3.41
N ARG A 29 2.81 -9.72 -3.97
CA ARG A 29 2.78 -11.14 -3.62
C ARG A 29 2.92 -12.03 -4.85
N GLY A 30 3.84 -12.98 -4.80
CA GLY A 30 3.89 -14.11 -5.72
C GLY A 30 2.99 -15.24 -5.23
N MET A 31 1.96 -15.60 -6.01
CA MET A 31 1.11 -16.76 -5.76
C MET A 31 1.39 -17.85 -6.79
N PRO A 32 1.89 -19.03 -6.39
CA PRO A 32 1.94 -20.17 -7.28
C PRO A 32 0.51 -20.65 -7.53
N ILE A 33 -0.02 -20.39 -8.72
CA ILE A 33 -1.19 -21.08 -9.24
C ILE A 33 -0.66 -22.28 -10.03
N VAL A 34 -1.34 -23.43 -9.98
CA VAL A 34 -0.91 -24.64 -10.71
C VAL A 34 -0.60 -24.27 -12.17
N GLY A 35 0.68 -24.27 -12.54
CA GLY A 35 1.19 -23.96 -13.87
C GLY A 35 1.56 -22.50 -14.16
N CYS A 36 1.28 -21.52 -13.28
CA CYS A 36 1.67 -20.12 -13.45
C CYS A 36 1.95 -19.42 -12.11
N GLU A 37 3.08 -18.71 -12.03
CA GLU A 37 3.31 -17.74 -10.97
C GLU A 37 2.53 -16.45 -11.30
N VAL A 38 1.54 -16.12 -10.46
CA VAL A 38 0.82 -14.85 -10.58
C VAL A 38 1.40 -13.89 -9.55
N ILE A 39 2.04 -12.82 -10.04
CA ILE A 39 2.49 -11.70 -9.20
C ILE A 39 1.41 -10.61 -9.23
N ARG A 40 0.99 -10.19 -8.05
CA ARG A 40 -0.03 -9.16 -7.85
C ARG A 40 0.46 -8.09 -6.89
N ALA A 41 0.12 -6.84 -7.21
CA ALA A 41 0.27 -5.69 -6.33
C ALA A 41 -1.10 -5.20 -5.87
N SER A 42 -1.24 -4.84 -4.60
CA SER A 42 -2.46 -4.20 -4.08
C SER A 42 -2.13 -2.95 -3.28
N PHE A 43 -2.93 -1.91 -3.43
CA PHE A 43 -2.89 -0.68 -2.63
C PHE A 43 -4.31 -0.15 -2.42
N GLY A 44 -4.69 0.09 -1.17
CA GLY A 44 -6.10 0.34 -0.81
C GLY A 44 -7.02 -0.76 -1.36
N ASP A 45 -8.05 -0.36 -2.11
CA ASP A 45 -8.99 -1.27 -2.79
C ASP A 45 -8.57 -1.62 -4.23
N GLN A 46 -7.43 -1.09 -4.71
CA GLN A 46 -6.96 -1.31 -6.07
C GLN A 46 -5.99 -2.49 -6.14
N VAL A 47 -6.11 -3.26 -7.23
CA VAL A 47 -5.31 -4.43 -7.52
C VAL A 47 -4.72 -4.30 -8.92
N VAL A 48 -3.43 -4.59 -9.04
CA VAL A 48 -2.67 -4.55 -10.29
C VAL A 48 -1.98 -5.88 -10.49
N ASP A 49 -2.33 -6.58 -11.56
CA ASP A 49 -1.71 -7.85 -11.92
C ASP A 49 -0.49 -7.63 -12.84
N ARG A 50 0.54 -8.46 -12.66
CA ARG A 50 1.71 -8.52 -13.56
C ARG A 50 1.29 -9.14 -14.90
N ARG A 51 1.74 -8.55 -16.00
CA ARG A 51 1.51 -9.10 -17.34
C ARG A 51 2.42 -10.31 -17.58
N ALA A 52 2.01 -11.23 -18.46
CA ALA A 52 2.74 -12.48 -18.69
C ALA A 52 4.15 -12.28 -19.28
N ASP A 53 4.37 -11.18 -20.00
CA ASP A 53 5.60 -10.82 -20.70
C ASP A 53 6.37 -9.66 -20.04
N GLU A 54 5.87 -9.16 -18.91
CA GLU A 54 6.45 -8.02 -18.19
C GLU A 54 7.54 -8.49 -17.23
N ALA A 55 8.70 -7.84 -17.23
CA ALA A 55 9.75 -8.09 -16.24
C ALA A 55 9.26 -7.67 -14.83
N GLU A 56 9.81 -8.29 -13.79
CA GLU A 56 9.41 -7.98 -12.42
C GLU A 56 9.73 -6.52 -12.04
N ASP A 57 10.89 -6.01 -12.45
CA ASP A 57 11.28 -4.62 -12.22
C ASP A 57 10.31 -3.64 -12.91
N ASP A 58 9.94 -3.90 -14.17
CA ASP A 58 8.96 -3.09 -14.92
C ASP A 58 7.59 -3.10 -14.23
N PHE A 59 7.18 -4.25 -13.70
CA PHE A 59 5.95 -4.39 -12.94
C PHE A 59 5.97 -3.56 -11.65
N ILE A 60 7.07 -3.61 -10.89
CA ILE A 60 7.23 -2.84 -9.65
C ILE A 60 7.17 -1.34 -9.93
N GLU A 61 7.86 -0.87 -10.98
CA GLU A 61 7.83 0.54 -11.38
C GLU A 61 6.41 0.98 -11.75
N ARG A 62 5.71 0.19 -12.57
CA ARG A 62 4.33 0.50 -12.98
C ARG A 62 3.35 0.49 -11.82
N ALA A 63 3.38 -0.53 -10.97
CA ALA A 63 2.52 -0.61 -9.79
C ALA A 63 2.78 0.56 -8.82
N THR A 64 4.04 0.96 -8.67
CA THR A 64 4.41 2.14 -7.87
C THR A 64 3.88 3.43 -8.49
N ALA A 65 3.97 3.59 -9.81
CA ALA A 65 3.43 4.74 -10.51
C ALA A 65 1.90 4.83 -10.38
N GLU A 66 1.18 3.71 -10.49
CA GLU A 66 -0.26 3.65 -10.30
C GLU A 66 -0.67 4.02 -8.87
N ALA A 67 0.04 3.51 -7.86
CA ALA A 67 -0.21 3.84 -6.46
C ALA A 67 0.11 5.31 -6.13
N LEU A 68 1.20 5.86 -6.70
CA LEU A 68 1.54 7.28 -6.58
C LEU A 68 0.51 8.18 -7.27
N ALA A 69 -0.11 7.72 -8.36
CA ALA A 69 -1.18 8.47 -9.03
C ALA A 69 -2.48 8.44 -8.23
N ALA A 70 -2.77 7.34 -7.54
CA ALA A 70 -3.99 7.17 -6.75
C ALA A 70 -3.95 7.88 -5.39
N THR A 71 -2.75 8.14 -4.87
CA THR A 71 -2.55 8.63 -3.49
C THR A 71 -1.77 9.94 -3.48
N ARG A 72 -1.97 10.80 -2.47
CA ARG A 72 -1.19 12.05 -2.30
C ARG A 72 0.08 11.85 -1.49
N GLN A 73 0.29 10.66 -0.95
CA GLN A 73 1.41 10.30 -0.10
C GLN A 73 2.31 9.32 -0.85
N ARG A 74 3.60 9.31 -0.52
CA ARG A 74 4.51 8.34 -1.12
C ARG A 74 4.23 6.97 -0.50
N PRO A 75 3.82 5.95 -1.28
CA PRO A 75 3.47 4.66 -0.74
C PRO A 75 4.70 3.90 -0.26
N CYS A 76 4.51 3.04 0.75
CA CYS A 76 5.51 2.10 1.22
C CYS A 76 5.44 0.80 0.39
N LEU A 77 6.60 0.27 -0.01
CA LEU A 77 6.70 -0.98 -0.77
C LEU A 77 6.96 -2.16 0.18
N VAL A 78 6.15 -3.21 0.08
CA VAL A 78 6.29 -4.45 0.84
C VAL A 78 6.25 -5.64 -0.11
N PHE A 79 7.31 -6.46 -0.07
CA PHE A 79 7.42 -7.70 -0.83
C PHE A 79 7.15 -8.89 0.09
N LEU A 80 6.13 -9.69 -0.25
CA LEU A 80 5.83 -10.94 0.45
C LEU A 80 6.27 -12.12 -0.41
N LEU A 81 7.38 -12.73 0.00
CA LEU A 81 7.88 -13.96 -0.58
C LEU A 81 7.19 -15.13 0.13
N SER A 82 6.65 -16.09 -0.64
CA SER A 82 6.21 -17.35 -0.04
C SER A 82 7.45 -18.08 0.48
N GLU A 83 7.46 -18.46 1.76
CA GLU A 83 8.45 -19.43 2.24
C GLU A 83 8.25 -20.72 1.43
N GLU A 84 9.31 -21.17 0.73
CA GLU A 84 9.32 -22.52 0.18
C GLU A 84 9.17 -23.48 1.36
N VAL A 85 7.98 -24.06 1.55
CA VAL A 85 7.82 -25.19 2.45
C VAL A 85 8.54 -26.36 1.79
N PRO A 86 9.69 -26.83 2.33
CA PRO A 86 10.37 -27.98 1.75
C PRO A 86 9.41 -29.17 1.89
N GLN A 87 9.02 -29.77 0.76
CA GLN A 87 8.27 -31.03 0.76
C GLN A 87 9.22 -32.21 1.02
#